data_AF-A0A672S014-F1
#
_entry.id   AF-A0A672S014-F1
#
_cell.length_a   1.000
_cell.length_b   1.000
_cell.length_c   1.000
_cell.angle_alpha   90.00
_cell.angle_beta   90.00
_cell.angle_gamma   90.00
#
_symmetry.space_group_name_H-M   'P 1'
#
loop_
_entity.id
_entity.type
_entity.pdbx_description
1 polymer ?
#
loop_
_entity_poly.entity_id
_entity_poly.type
_entity_poly.pdbx_seq_one_letter_code
_entity_poly.pdbx_strand_id
1 'polypeptide(L)'
;AFLNSATEPFGEQAEVTMRTNFWGTLWACHALLPILRPNARVVNVSSFVSKKSLDKCSPELQATFRNKDLSEEELCLLMGEFVQAAQAGDHTAQGWPNTAYGTTKIGVTVLSRIQAQVLTETRPGDGILLNACCPGWVRTDMAGPNATKGPEEGAETPVYLAMLPEGAKEPHGQLVWDKTVQEW
;
A
#
# COMPACT_ATOMS: atom_id res chain seq x y z
N ALA A 1 -4.06 -1.90 12.96
CA ALA A 1 -3.08 -3.01 12.87
C ALA A 1 -2.99 -3.64 14.23
N PHE A 2 -2.89 -4.97 14.30
CA PHE A 2 -2.63 -5.66 15.56
C PHE A 2 -1.23 -5.32 16.07
N LEU A 3 -1.08 -5.19 17.39
CA LEU A 3 0.23 -5.03 18.02
C LEU A 3 0.99 -6.35 17.96
N ASN A 4 2.33 -6.32 18.08
CA ASN A 4 3.14 -7.54 18.13
C ASN A 4 2.76 -8.48 19.30
N SER A 5 2.12 -7.95 20.34
CA SER A 5 1.61 -8.70 21.49
C SER A 5 0.17 -9.19 21.34
N ALA A 6 -0.44 -9.01 20.16
CA ALA A 6 -1.77 -9.51 19.86
C ALA A 6 -1.85 -11.02 20.00
N THR A 7 -2.93 -11.50 20.62
CA THR A 7 -3.15 -12.93 20.91
C THR A 7 -4.17 -13.58 20.00
N GLU A 8 -4.84 -12.78 19.17
CA GLU A 8 -5.82 -13.20 18.19
C GLU A 8 -5.17 -14.15 17.16
N PRO A 9 -5.88 -15.20 16.70
CA PRO A 9 -5.37 -16.11 15.68
C PRO A 9 -4.91 -15.37 14.42
N PHE A 10 -3.87 -15.88 13.76
CA PHE A 10 -3.28 -15.20 12.58
C PHE A 10 -4.31 -14.96 11.46
N GLY A 11 -5.23 -15.89 11.23
CA GLY A 11 -6.33 -15.74 10.28
C GLY A 11 -7.25 -14.54 10.59
N GLU A 12 -7.58 -14.33 11.87
CA GLU A 12 -8.37 -13.18 12.32
C GLU A 12 -7.59 -11.87 12.12
N GLN A 13 -6.30 -11.88 12.46
CA GLN A 13 -5.43 -10.72 12.21
C GLN A 13 -5.35 -10.36 10.73
N ALA A 14 -5.23 -11.37 9.85
CA ALA A 14 -5.20 -11.21 8.41
C ALA A 14 -6.51 -10.62 7.89
N GLU A 15 -7.66 -11.20 8.25
CA GLU A 15 -8.98 -10.77 7.81
C GLU A 15 -9.27 -9.31 8.22
N VAL A 16 -9.16 -9.00 9.51
CA VAL A 16 -9.49 -7.67 10.05
C VAL A 16 -8.56 -6.59 9.49
N THR A 17 -7.26 -6.91 9.37
CA THR A 17 -6.29 -5.97 8.82
C THR A 17 -6.50 -5.76 7.33
N MET A 18 -6.80 -6.81 6.56
CA MET A 18 -7.05 -6.74 5.11
C MET A 18 -8.31 -5.93 4.80
N ARG A 19 -9.40 -6.19 5.55
CA ARG A 19 -10.66 -5.44 5.45
C ARG A 19 -10.46 -3.94 5.57
N THR A 20 -9.61 -3.50 6.49
CA THR A 20 -9.40 -2.07 6.73
C THR A 20 -8.38 -1.49 5.75
N ASN A 21 -7.18 -2.07 5.71
CA ASN A 21 -6.05 -1.45 5.05
C ASN A 21 -6.16 -1.53 3.52
N PHE A 22 -6.62 -2.67 2.99
CA PHE A 22 -6.71 -2.88 1.55
C PHE A 22 -8.11 -2.58 1.04
N TRP A 23 -9.11 -3.34 1.49
CA TRP A 23 -10.49 -3.20 0.97
C TRP A 23 -11.10 -1.83 1.28
N GLY A 24 -10.92 -1.30 2.49
CA GLY A 24 -11.35 0.05 2.84
C GLY A 24 -10.69 1.13 1.97
N THR A 25 -9.39 1.00 1.69
CA THR A 25 -8.66 1.91 0.78
C THR A 25 -9.16 1.78 -0.66
N LEU A 26 -9.34 0.56 -1.16
CA LEU A 26 -9.88 0.28 -2.49
C LEU A 26 -11.24 0.96 -2.69
N TRP A 27 -12.18 0.75 -1.76
CA TRP A 27 -13.51 1.34 -1.85
C TRP A 27 -13.48 2.87 -1.75
N ALA A 28 -12.62 3.42 -0.90
CA ALA A 28 -12.41 4.87 -0.85
C ALA A 28 -11.89 5.40 -2.20
N CYS A 29 -10.92 4.72 -2.82
CA CYS A 29 -10.43 5.08 -4.14
C CYS A 29 -11.54 4.97 -5.20
N HIS A 30 -12.32 3.89 -5.23
CA HIS A 30 -13.44 3.74 -6.16
C HIS A 30 -14.46 4.88 -6.05
N ALA A 31 -14.75 5.34 -4.83
CA ALA A 31 -15.68 6.44 -4.60
C ALA A 31 -15.08 7.81 -4.98
N LEU A 32 -13.78 8.02 -4.76
CA LEU A 32 -13.15 9.35 -4.82
C LEU A 32 -12.36 9.62 -6.11
N LEU A 33 -11.76 8.62 -6.74
CA LEU A 33 -11.00 8.79 -7.97
C LEU A 33 -11.83 9.36 -9.14
N PRO A 34 -13.11 8.95 -9.35
CA PRO A 34 -13.93 9.50 -10.44
C PRO A 34 -14.21 11.01 -10.30
N ILE A 35 -14.20 11.55 -9.08
CA ILE A 35 -14.54 12.96 -8.81
C ILE A 35 -13.31 13.87 -8.71
N LEU A 36 -12.10 13.36 -8.94
CA LEU A 36 -10.89 14.16 -8.90
C LEU A 36 -10.92 15.26 -9.96
N ARG A 37 -10.51 16.47 -9.56
CA ARG A 37 -10.28 17.59 -10.46
C ARG A 37 -8.95 17.43 -11.19
N PRO A 38 -8.74 18.13 -12.33
CA PRO A 38 -7.41 18.29 -12.89
C PRO A 38 -6.40 18.78 -11.83
N ASN A 39 -5.17 18.30 -11.95
CA ASN A 39 -4.06 18.49 -11.03
C ASN A 39 -4.30 17.94 -9.61
N ALA A 40 -5.22 16.99 -9.42
CA ALA A 40 -5.36 16.35 -8.10
C ALA A 40 -4.13 15.52 -7.71
N ARG A 41 -3.83 15.46 -6.41
CA ARG A 41 -2.79 14.58 -5.84
C ARG A 41 -3.46 13.56 -4.95
N VAL A 42 -3.13 12.29 -5.14
CA VAL A 42 -3.62 11.18 -4.34
C VAL A 42 -2.43 10.52 -3.65
N VAL A 43 -2.54 10.38 -2.33
CA VAL A 43 -1.46 9.85 -1.50
C VAL A 43 -1.99 8.69 -0.67
N ASN A 44 -1.60 7.48 -1.06
CA ASN A 44 -1.95 6.28 -0.32
C ASN A 44 -0.85 5.97 0.70
N VAL A 45 -1.16 6.06 1.99
CA VAL A 45 -0.18 5.79 3.06
C VAL A 45 0.01 4.27 3.21
N SER A 46 1.04 3.76 2.53
CA SER A 46 1.53 2.39 2.64
C SER A 46 2.54 2.26 3.81
N SER A 47 3.60 1.47 3.66
CA SER A 47 4.67 1.28 4.65
C SER A 47 5.92 0.71 4.01
N PHE A 48 7.13 1.04 4.50
CA PHE A 48 8.37 0.36 4.07
C PHE A 48 8.33 -1.15 4.38
N VAL A 49 7.44 -1.57 5.29
CA VAL A 49 7.18 -2.98 5.60
C VAL A 49 6.62 -3.72 4.38
N SER A 50 5.95 -3.04 3.44
CA SER A 50 5.48 -3.68 2.20
C SER A 50 6.65 -4.27 1.42
N LYS A 51 7.74 -3.49 1.24
CA LYS A 51 8.94 -3.94 0.52
C LYS A 51 9.60 -5.12 1.25
N LYS A 52 9.81 -4.98 2.56
CA LYS A 52 10.38 -6.07 3.39
C LYS A 52 9.53 -7.35 3.40
N SER A 53 8.21 -7.22 3.22
CA SER A 53 7.30 -8.37 3.17
C SER A 53 7.28 -9.00 1.79
N LEU A 54 7.37 -8.18 0.74
CA LEU A 54 7.52 -8.66 -0.64
C LEU A 54 8.79 -9.52 -0.78
N ASP A 55 9.91 -9.08 -0.21
CA ASP A 55 11.18 -9.85 -0.23
C ASP A 55 11.09 -11.21 0.49
N LYS A 56 10.04 -11.43 1.29
CA LYS A 56 9.76 -12.69 1.99
C LYS A 56 8.71 -13.55 1.29
N CYS A 57 8.06 -13.03 0.24
CA CYS A 57 7.16 -13.83 -0.58
C CYS A 57 7.97 -14.83 -1.44
N SER A 58 7.31 -15.87 -1.96
CA SER A 58 7.92 -16.75 -2.96
C SER A 58 8.31 -15.97 -4.24
N PRO A 59 9.25 -16.47 -5.04
CA PRO A 59 9.63 -15.84 -6.32
C PRO A 59 8.44 -15.59 -7.26
N GLU A 60 7.44 -16.48 -7.25
CA GLU A 60 6.23 -16.37 -8.07
C GLU A 60 5.37 -15.19 -7.62
N LEU A 61 5.06 -15.10 -6.31
CA LEU A 61 4.32 -13.96 -5.76
C LEU A 61 5.08 -12.64 -5.94
N GLN A 62 6.41 -12.68 -5.79
CA GLN A 62 7.26 -11.53 -6.06
C GLN A 62 7.17 -11.04 -7.50
N ALA A 63 7.22 -11.96 -8.47
CA ALA A 63 7.06 -11.64 -9.88
C ALA A 63 5.67 -11.07 -10.17
N THR A 64 4.62 -11.68 -9.61
CA THR A 64 3.23 -11.21 -9.75
C THR A 64 3.04 -9.80 -9.20
N PHE A 65 3.49 -9.50 -7.98
CA PHE A 65 3.35 -8.16 -7.39
C PHE A 65 4.23 -7.09 -8.03
N ARG A 66 5.21 -7.48 -8.86
CA ARG A 66 6.03 -6.56 -9.68
C ARG A 66 5.55 -6.46 -11.12
N ASN A 67 4.63 -7.33 -11.55
CA ASN A 67 4.05 -7.28 -12.88
C ASN A 67 3.30 -5.95 -13.08
N LYS A 68 3.66 -5.23 -14.15
CA LYS A 68 3.01 -3.96 -14.50
C LYS A 68 1.63 -4.16 -15.12
N ASP A 69 1.39 -5.34 -15.67
CA ASP A 69 0.11 -5.67 -16.32
C ASP A 69 -0.88 -6.33 -15.35
N LEU A 70 -0.55 -6.43 -14.06
CA LEU A 70 -1.46 -6.97 -13.05
C LEU A 70 -2.70 -6.08 -12.93
N SER A 71 -3.87 -6.65 -13.17
CA SER A 71 -5.13 -5.94 -13.04
C SER A 71 -5.55 -5.74 -11.57
N GLU A 72 -6.43 -4.77 -11.34
CA GLU A 72 -7.01 -4.55 -10.01
C GLU A 72 -7.79 -5.79 -9.53
N GLU A 73 -8.49 -6.48 -10.44
CA GLU A 73 -9.25 -7.70 -10.15
C GLU A 73 -8.31 -8.84 -9.70
N GLU A 74 -7.21 -9.08 -10.42
CA GLU A 74 -6.22 -10.08 -10.03
C GLU A 74 -5.57 -9.74 -8.68
N LEU A 75 -5.26 -8.46 -8.43
CA LEU A 75 -4.78 -8.03 -7.12
C LEU A 75 -5.80 -8.31 -6.01
N CYS A 76 -7.08 -8.06 -6.26
CA CYS A 76 -8.16 -8.33 -5.33
C CYS A 76 -8.27 -9.83 -5.00
N LEU A 77 -8.17 -10.69 -6.02
CA LEU A 77 -8.15 -12.15 -5.83
C LEU A 77 -6.96 -12.59 -4.96
N LEU A 78 -5.74 -12.10 -5.26
CA LEU A 78 -4.54 -12.39 -4.48
C LEU A 78 -4.68 -11.97 -3.00
N MET A 79 -5.24 -10.80 -2.73
CA MET A 79 -5.47 -10.35 -1.35
C MET A 79 -6.52 -11.21 -0.63
N GLY A 80 -7.52 -11.73 -1.34
CA GLY A 80 -8.48 -12.70 -0.82
C GLY A 80 -7.84 -14.06 -0.54
N GLU A 81 -7.02 -14.57 -1.45
CA GLU A 81 -6.29 -15.83 -1.31
C GLU A 81 -5.37 -15.83 -0.09
N PHE A 82 -4.65 -14.72 0.16
CA PHE A 82 -3.86 -14.58 1.38
C PHE A 82 -4.70 -14.73 2.65
N VAL A 83 -5.89 -14.12 2.71
CA VAL A 83 -6.77 -14.22 3.88
C VAL A 83 -7.23 -15.66 4.07
N GLN A 84 -7.61 -16.36 2.99
CA GLN A 84 -8.02 -17.76 3.05
C GLN A 84 -6.87 -18.66 3.54
N ALA A 85 -5.66 -18.49 2.99
CA ALA A 85 -4.48 -19.24 3.40
C ALA A 85 -4.09 -18.95 4.87
N ALA A 86 -4.24 -17.71 5.33
CA ALA A 86 -4.00 -17.34 6.72
C ALA A 86 -5.02 -17.97 7.68
N GLN A 87 -6.29 -18.10 7.27
CA GLN A 87 -7.34 -18.79 8.02
C GLN A 87 -7.12 -20.30 8.06
N ALA A 88 -6.63 -20.90 6.97
CA ALA A 88 -6.25 -22.31 6.89
C ALA A 88 -4.95 -22.64 7.64
N GLY A 89 -4.10 -21.63 7.88
CA GLY A 89 -2.83 -21.78 8.58
C GLY A 89 -1.67 -22.32 7.72
N ASP A 90 -1.81 -22.28 6.40
CA ASP A 90 -0.83 -22.80 5.44
C ASP A 90 -0.23 -21.71 4.53
N HIS A 91 -0.48 -20.43 4.83
CA HIS A 91 -0.01 -19.27 4.05
C HIS A 91 1.49 -19.29 3.74
N THR A 92 2.34 -19.67 4.70
CA THR A 92 3.79 -19.76 4.45
C THR A 92 4.16 -20.88 3.48
N ALA A 93 3.43 -22.01 3.51
CA ALA A 93 3.64 -23.11 2.57
C ALA A 93 3.22 -22.71 1.15
N GLN A 94 2.24 -21.81 1.03
CA GLN A 94 1.81 -21.18 -0.22
C GLN A 94 2.70 -19.99 -0.65
N GLY A 95 3.78 -19.68 0.09
CA GLY A 95 4.74 -18.65 -0.28
C GLY A 95 4.42 -17.24 0.22
N TRP A 96 3.36 -17.05 1.01
CA TRP A 96 3.04 -15.76 1.62
C TRP A 96 3.97 -15.43 2.79
N PRO A 97 4.20 -14.14 3.07
CA PRO A 97 5.01 -13.74 4.21
C PRO A 97 4.20 -13.92 5.50
N ASN A 98 4.89 -14.23 6.60
CA ASN A 98 4.25 -14.40 7.91
C ASN A 98 3.95 -13.05 8.60
N THR A 99 3.21 -12.16 7.93
CA THR A 99 2.81 -10.85 8.47
C THR A 99 1.54 -10.34 7.79
N ALA A 100 0.42 -10.33 8.53
CA ALA A 100 -0.85 -9.78 8.05
C ALA A 100 -0.70 -8.31 7.59
N TYR A 101 -0.20 -7.45 8.48
CA TYR A 101 0.01 -6.03 8.19
C TYR A 101 0.89 -5.82 6.95
N GLY A 102 2.02 -6.53 6.87
CA GLY A 102 2.94 -6.42 5.74
C GLY A 102 2.28 -6.77 4.41
N THR A 103 1.53 -7.87 4.35
CA THR A 103 0.78 -8.27 3.15
C THR A 103 -0.25 -7.22 2.74
N THR A 104 -1.01 -6.65 3.68
CA THR A 104 -1.96 -5.59 3.33
C THR A 104 -1.28 -4.35 2.73
N LYS A 105 -0.05 -4.04 3.16
CA LYS A 105 0.71 -2.91 2.65
C LYS A 105 1.39 -3.22 1.30
N ILE A 106 1.64 -4.50 0.97
CA ILE A 106 1.91 -4.92 -0.42
C ILE A 106 0.69 -4.54 -1.28
N GLY A 107 -0.51 -4.95 -0.86
CA GLY A 107 -1.76 -4.63 -1.55
C GLY A 107 -1.94 -3.13 -1.81
N VAL A 108 -1.77 -2.28 -0.79
CA VAL A 108 -1.89 -0.81 -0.94
C VAL A 108 -0.85 -0.25 -1.91
N THR A 109 0.40 -0.73 -1.86
CA THR A 109 1.45 -0.27 -2.78
C THR A 109 1.15 -0.66 -4.22
N VAL A 110 0.76 -1.92 -4.47
CA VAL A 110 0.46 -2.41 -5.81
C VAL A 110 -0.81 -1.77 -6.37
N LEU A 111 -1.85 -1.61 -5.54
CA LEU A 111 -3.07 -0.89 -5.90
C LEU A 111 -2.76 0.53 -6.39
N SER A 112 -1.86 1.23 -5.70
CA SER A 112 -1.46 2.58 -6.08
C SER A 112 -0.74 2.59 -7.44
N ARG A 113 0.04 1.57 -7.77
CA ARG A 113 0.70 1.44 -9.08
C ARG A 113 -0.33 1.24 -10.19
N ILE A 114 -1.28 0.34 -9.98
CA ILE A 114 -2.36 0.04 -10.92
C ILE A 114 -3.21 1.29 -11.16
N GLN A 115 -3.66 1.95 -10.10
CA GLN A 115 -4.53 3.13 -10.23
C GLN A 115 -3.81 4.32 -10.88
N ALA A 116 -2.51 4.49 -10.65
CA ALA A 116 -1.72 5.49 -11.36
C ALA A 116 -1.69 5.19 -12.88
N GLN A 117 -1.45 3.94 -13.28
CA GLN A 117 -1.50 3.54 -14.68
C GLN A 117 -2.89 3.78 -15.30
N VAL A 118 -3.96 3.38 -14.61
CA VAL A 118 -5.34 3.64 -15.07
C VAL A 118 -5.60 5.14 -15.25
N LEU A 119 -5.12 5.99 -14.34
CA LEU A 119 -5.24 7.45 -14.49
C LEU A 119 -4.44 7.98 -15.69
N THR A 120 -3.27 7.43 -15.96
CA THR A 120 -2.47 7.77 -17.15
C THR A 120 -3.22 7.41 -18.43
N GLU A 121 -3.87 6.25 -18.48
CA GLU A 121 -4.59 5.78 -19.67
C GLU A 121 -5.93 6.50 -19.88
N THR A 122 -6.67 6.73 -18.80
CA THR A 122 -8.05 7.25 -18.87
C THR A 122 -8.13 8.79 -18.75
N ARG A 123 -7.13 9.42 -18.11
CA ARG A 123 -7.10 10.87 -17.85
C ARG A 123 -5.72 11.52 -18.15
N PRO A 124 -5.10 11.25 -19.32
CA PRO A 124 -3.71 11.65 -19.62
C PRO A 124 -3.44 13.18 -19.58
N GLY A 125 -4.47 13.99 -19.81
CA GLY A 125 -4.37 15.45 -19.84
C GLY A 125 -4.56 16.13 -18.48
N ASP A 126 -5.04 15.40 -17.48
CA ASP A 126 -5.52 16.02 -16.24
C ASP A 126 -4.41 16.30 -15.23
N GLY A 127 -3.18 15.85 -15.46
CA GLY A 127 -2.05 16.14 -14.55
C GLY A 127 -2.22 15.57 -13.13
N ILE A 128 -3.03 14.51 -12.98
CA ILE A 128 -3.27 13.85 -11.69
C ILE A 128 -2.05 13.00 -11.32
N LEU A 129 -1.57 13.13 -10.09
CA LEU A 129 -0.48 12.30 -9.57
C LEU A 129 -0.96 11.44 -8.41
N LEU A 130 -0.68 10.13 -8.46
CA LEU A 130 -1.04 9.17 -7.43
C LEU A 130 0.21 8.38 -7.04
N ASN A 131 0.52 8.33 -5.74
CA ASN A 131 1.66 7.57 -5.22
C ASN A 131 1.31 6.85 -3.92
N ALA A 132 2.01 5.75 -3.68
CA ALA A 132 2.10 5.15 -2.35
C ALA A 132 3.26 5.77 -1.58
N CYS A 133 3.15 5.88 -0.26
CA CYS A 133 4.26 6.36 0.55
C CYS A 133 4.43 5.63 1.89
N CYS A 134 5.61 5.74 2.48
CA CYS A 134 5.82 5.40 3.88
C CYS A 134 6.17 6.65 4.70
N PRO A 135 5.51 6.84 5.87
CA PRO A 135 5.82 7.96 6.77
C PRO A 135 7.07 7.71 7.64
N GLY A 136 7.69 6.52 7.55
CA GLY A 136 8.72 6.05 8.48
C GLY A 136 8.14 5.40 9.73
N TRP A 137 8.96 5.22 10.76
CA TRP A 137 8.52 4.66 12.05
C TRP A 137 8.14 5.81 13.00
N VAL A 138 6.84 6.06 13.13
CA VAL A 138 6.29 7.29 13.75
C VAL A 138 5.64 7.01 15.10
N ARG A 139 5.97 7.81 16.12
CA ARG A 139 5.40 7.74 17.49
C ARG A 139 3.90 8.07 17.44
N THR A 140 3.10 7.02 17.40
CA THR A 140 1.64 7.01 17.39
C THR A 140 1.16 5.83 18.23
N ASP A 141 -0.14 5.74 18.51
CA ASP A 141 -0.72 4.59 19.19
C ASP A 141 -0.39 3.25 18.50
N MET A 142 -0.21 3.27 17.17
CA MET A 142 0.12 2.06 16.40
C MET A 142 1.55 1.55 16.62
N ALA A 143 2.51 2.45 16.80
CA ALA A 143 3.94 2.10 16.83
C ALA A 143 4.58 2.22 18.21
N GLY A 144 3.92 2.95 19.13
CA GLY A 144 4.39 3.21 20.48
C GLY A 144 5.45 4.31 20.58
N PRO A 145 5.89 4.62 21.82
CA PRO A 145 6.77 5.76 22.11
C PRO A 145 8.21 5.57 21.61
N ASN A 146 8.63 4.33 21.33
CA ASN A 146 9.99 4.00 20.92
C ASN A 146 10.27 4.22 19.42
N ALA A 147 9.27 4.64 18.66
CA ALA A 147 9.43 4.94 17.25
C ALA A 147 10.33 6.17 17.02
N THR A 148 11.05 6.19 15.91
CA THR A 148 12.13 7.17 15.68
C THR A 148 11.63 8.57 15.35
N LYS A 149 10.50 8.69 14.65
CA LYS A 149 9.93 9.97 14.19
C LYS A 149 8.75 10.43 15.03
N GLY A 150 8.56 11.74 15.17
CA GLY A 150 7.32 12.35 15.65
C GLY A 150 6.26 12.42 14.56
N PRO A 151 4.97 12.65 14.90
CA PRO A 151 3.90 12.81 13.92
C PRO A 151 4.20 13.86 12.84
N GLU A 152 4.82 14.97 13.21
CA GLU A 152 5.19 16.06 12.31
C GLU A 152 6.22 15.61 11.27
N GLU A 153 7.27 14.90 11.71
CA GLU A 153 8.29 14.32 10.84
C GLU A 153 7.71 13.20 9.95
N GLY A 154 6.74 12.44 10.48
CA GLY A 154 6.03 11.40 9.75
C GLY A 154 5.13 11.94 8.63
N ALA A 155 4.58 13.15 8.81
CA ALA A 155 3.71 13.80 7.84
C ALA A 155 4.47 14.36 6.63
N GLU A 156 5.79 14.52 6.71
CA GLU A 156 6.58 15.21 5.68
C GLU A 156 6.47 14.60 4.28
N THR A 157 6.60 13.27 4.14
CA THR A 157 6.51 12.63 2.82
C THR A 157 5.08 12.65 2.27
N PRO A 158 4.05 12.29 3.06
CA PRO A 158 2.67 12.45 2.62
C PRO A 158 2.33 13.88 2.16
N VAL A 159 2.71 14.89 2.94
CA VAL A 159 2.47 16.31 2.60
C VAL A 159 3.26 16.71 1.36
N TYR A 160 4.52 16.30 1.23
CA TYR A 160 5.31 16.53 0.03
C TYR A 160 4.61 16.02 -1.24
N LEU A 161 4.08 14.79 -1.22
CA LEU A 161 3.37 14.21 -2.36
C LEU A 161 2.03 14.90 -2.64
N ALA A 162 1.30 15.30 -1.59
CA ALA A 162 0.05 16.03 -1.72
C ALA A 162 0.26 17.45 -2.31
N MET A 163 1.44 18.03 -2.10
CA MET A 163 1.80 19.41 -2.48
C MET A 163 2.73 19.49 -3.68
N LEU A 164 2.88 18.41 -4.47
CA LEU A 164 3.63 18.48 -5.73
C LEU A 164 3.10 19.64 -6.59
N PRO A 165 3.96 20.44 -7.25
CA PRO A 165 3.52 21.65 -7.95
C PRO A 165 2.69 21.32 -9.19
N GLU A 166 1.80 22.22 -9.60
CA GLU A 166 1.07 22.10 -10.88
C GLU A 166 2.05 21.94 -12.04
N GLY A 167 1.70 21.08 -13.01
CA GLY A 167 2.59 20.72 -14.11
C GLY A 167 3.64 19.66 -13.78
N ALA A 168 3.82 19.27 -12.51
CA ALA A 168 4.66 18.14 -12.16
C ALA A 168 4.21 16.86 -12.87
N LYS A 169 5.17 16.08 -13.36
CA LYS A 169 4.94 14.79 -14.02
C LYS A 169 5.34 13.61 -13.13
N GLU A 170 6.18 13.86 -12.13
CA GLU A 170 6.74 12.84 -11.25
C GLU A 170 6.78 13.34 -9.80
N PRO A 171 6.77 12.41 -8.82
CA PRO A 171 6.56 10.97 -9.00
C PRO A 171 5.11 10.62 -9.34
N HIS A 172 4.92 9.54 -10.10
CA HIS A 172 3.62 8.96 -10.43
C HIS A 172 3.70 7.42 -10.40
N GLY A 173 2.78 6.77 -9.68
CA GLY A 173 2.78 5.30 -9.51
C GLY A 173 3.98 4.76 -8.73
N GLN A 174 4.60 5.58 -7.89
CA GLN A 174 5.80 5.21 -7.14
C GLN A 174 5.50 4.86 -5.68
N LEU A 175 6.43 4.10 -5.07
CA LEU A 175 6.56 4.01 -3.62
C LEU A 175 7.60 5.04 -3.16
N VAL A 176 7.23 5.90 -2.22
CA VAL A 176 8.09 7.01 -1.77
C VAL A 176 8.24 7.03 -0.25
N TRP A 177 9.46 7.20 0.24
CA TRP A 177 9.71 7.57 1.64
C TRP A 177 10.91 8.50 1.73
N ASP A 178 10.93 9.33 2.76
CA ASP A 178 11.93 10.41 2.90
C ASP A 178 12.07 11.23 1.60
N LYS A 179 10.91 11.52 0.98
CA LYS A 179 10.76 12.25 -0.29
C LYS A 179 11.56 11.64 -1.46
N THR A 180 11.95 10.38 -1.34
CA THR A 180 12.78 9.65 -2.30
C THR A 180 12.01 8.45 -2.87
N VAL A 181 12.02 8.31 -4.20
CA VAL A 181 11.42 7.16 -4.89
C VAL A 181 12.19 5.88 -4.56
N GLN A 182 11.44 4.81 -4.33
CA GLN A 182 11.96 3.51 -3.96
C GLN A 182 11.66 2.52 -5.05
N GLU A 183 12.66 1.73 -5.41
CA GLU A 183 12.46 0.57 -6.27
C GLU A 183 11.48 -0.39 -5.62
N TRP A 184 10.52 -0.87 -6.39
CA TRP A 184 9.53 -1.88 -5.98
C TRP A 184 9.88 -3.21 -6.64
#